data_AF-A0A8T4UMG4-F1
#
_entry.id   AF-A0A8T4UMG4-F1
#
_cell.length_a   1.000
_cell.length_b   1.000
_cell.length_c   1.000
_cell.angle_alpha   90.00
_cell.angle_beta   90.00
_cell.angle_gamma   90.00
#
_symmetry.space_group_name_H-M   'P 1'
#
loop_
_entity.id
_entity.type
_entity.pdbx_description
1 polymer ?
#
loop_
_entity_poly.entity_id
_entity_poly.type
_entity_poly.pdbx_seq_one_letter_code
_entity_poly.pdbx_strand_id
1 'polypeptide(L)'
;MKKRFGLLVGLITLFLFLISCTPISEVEETQSSEKLPFQEEKAQAQQPDQNVAGLGSLCSTEEECKEFCSSNRGRCESYCRDRTLELCTVIFQPDSNSPSSQTPGPQTNNGCTGSGTVQFTSPPMRVEEIEIIEPIGLMIGGHVTPIDHGYYYAKGWRSPGNREDATQFRDVMAPAAGVVTSVQSMPQEYSSSSIGDYRLVIHHTCSFYTIYIHINQLSEKLQTIVDTSKTVQVQAGEIIGRAPGFDFSVHNDEITLPGFIVPETYIAEPWKLHNVDMFDYFTEPIRTQLLDRNVRQKEPRGGKIDYDIDGKLVGNWFEENTNGYFGKTEYQRLTGYWSTHLAFAYDGLDPSLIIVSLGDYNGEATQFAVKNNIPDPQDVDSSDGLIKYELVSFSYTTESGERWDGKSFTKMIKADGNDEQVTGVVLVQMLENRKIKFESFPGKTASQVNEFTVKAKIYER
;
A
#
# COMPACT_ATOMS: atom_id res chain seq x y z
N MET A 1 51.43 1.72 -35.50
CA MET A 1 52.58 1.05 -36.14
C MET A 1 53.73 0.92 -35.14
N LYS A 2 54.37 -0.26 -35.12
CA LYS A 2 55.69 -0.63 -34.55
C LYS A 2 55.86 -0.78 -33.02
N LYS A 3 55.97 -2.07 -32.67
CA LYS A 3 56.54 -2.75 -31.50
C LYS A 3 57.97 -2.33 -31.14
N ARG A 4 58.35 -2.68 -29.90
CA ARG A 4 59.60 -3.33 -29.39
C ARG A 4 60.14 -2.59 -28.16
N PHE A 5 60.77 -3.16 -27.15
CA PHE A 5 61.04 -4.51 -26.61
C PHE A 5 61.90 -4.23 -25.36
N GLY A 6 61.80 -4.99 -24.27
CA GLY A 6 62.72 -4.82 -23.13
C GLY A 6 62.40 -5.78 -21.99
N LEU A 7 63.22 -6.83 -21.89
CA LEU A 7 63.09 -8.03 -21.08
C LEU A 7 64.30 -8.11 -20.13
N LEU A 8 64.11 -8.48 -18.87
CA LEU A 8 65.08 -9.17 -17.97
C LEU A 8 64.32 -9.46 -16.64
N VAL A 9 63.91 -10.68 -16.27
CA VAL A 9 64.57 -11.97 -15.98
C VAL A 9 65.23 -12.05 -14.58
N GLY A 10 64.69 -12.97 -13.77
CA GLY A 10 65.36 -13.70 -12.68
C GLY A 10 64.86 -13.37 -11.26
N LEU A 11 64.60 -14.30 -10.33
CA LEU A 11 64.63 -15.76 -10.31
C LEU A 11 63.99 -16.23 -8.97
N ILE A 12 63.05 -17.18 -9.05
CA ILE A 12 62.84 -18.40 -8.25
C ILE A 12 63.42 -18.45 -6.81
N THR A 13 62.57 -18.68 -5.79
CA THR A 13 62.66 -19.92 -4.98
C THR A 13 61.36 -20.33 -4.29
N LEU A 14 61.12 -21.63 -4.42
CA LEU A 14 60.05 -22.51 -3.99
C LEU A 14 60.29 -22.98 -2.54
N PHE A 15 59.24 -23.14 -1.73
CA PHE A 15 59.22 -24.20 -0.71
C PHE A 15 57.79 -24.72 -0.48
N LEU A 16 57.61 -26.00 -0.82
CA LEU A 16 56.47 -26.85 -0.49
C LEU A 16 56.42 -27.14 1.01
N PHE A 17 55.20 -27.33 1.55
CA PHE A 17 54.91 -28.49 2.41
C PHE A 17 53.44 -28.94 2.28
N LEU A 18 53.29 -30.09 1.62
CA LEU A 18 52.38 -31.24 1.81
C LEU A 18 51.95 -31.46 3.29
N ILE A 19 50.86 -32.13 3.72
CA ILE A 19 49.81 -33.03 3.22
C ILE A 19 48.79 -33.16 4.40
N SER A 20 47.49 -33.31 4.15
CA SER A 20 46.67 -34.46 4.63
C SER A 20 45.18 -34.27 4.36
N CYS A 21 44.68 -35.02 3.37
CA CYS A 21 43.28 -35.40 3.23
C CYS A 21 42.95 -36.51 4.23
N THR A 22 41.74 -36.49 4.78
CA THR A 22 41.05 -37.67 5.31
C THR A 22 39.70 -37.83 4.61
N PRO A 23 39.25 -39.06 4.34
CA PRO A 23 38.14 -39.33 3.43
C PRO A 23 36.76 -39.27 4.10
N ILE A 24 35.80 -38.75 3.34
CA ILE A 24 34.36 -38.82 3.60
C ILE A 24 33.91 -40.26 3.32
N SER A 25 33.20 -40.86 4.26
CA SER A 25 32.59 -42.18 4.14
C SER A 25 31.28 -42.07 3.36
N GLU A 26 31.16 -42.89 2.31
CA GLU A 26 29.89 -43.22 1.66
C GLU A 26 28.94 -43.88 2.68
N VAL A 27 27.68 -43.46 2.69
CA VAL A 27 26.59 -44.23 3.27
C VAL A 27 25.67 -44.61 2.11
N GLU A 28 25.68 -45.91 1.79
CA GLU A 28 24.80 -46.55 0.82
C GLU A 28 23.33 -46.45 1.24
N GLU A 29 22.49 -46.05 0.28
CA GLU A 29 21.05 -46.26 0.28
C GLU A 29 20.73 -47.76 0.43
N THR A 30 19.98 -48.09 1.47
CA THR A 30 19.21 -49.34 1.51
C THR A 30 17.73 -49.01 1.64
N GLN A 31 17.00 -49.21 0.55
CA GLN A 31 15.54 -49.29 0.53
C GLN A 31 15.11 -50.56 1.27
N SER A 32 14.27 -50.41 2.29
CA SER A 32 13.35 -51.46 2.72
C SER A 32 11.97 -50.86 2.94
N SER A 33 11.05 -51.20 2.04
CA SER A 33 9.63 -50.91 2.15
C SER A 33 8.96 -51.85 3.15
N GLU A 34 8.51 -51.33 4.28
CA GLU A 34 7.46 -51.98 5.07
C GLU A 34 6.29 -51.00 5.23
N LYS A 35 5.17 -51.37 4.60
CA LYS A 35 3.86 -50.75 4.79
C LYS A 35 3.32 -51.22 6.14
N LEU A 36 3.03 -50.28 7.04
CA LEU A 36 2.11 -50.49 8.15
C LEU A 36 1.00 -49.42 8.11
N PRO A 37 -0.23 -49.80 8.50
CA PRO A 37 -1.45 -49.10 8.09
C PRO A 37 -1.71 -47.84 8.92
N PHE A 38 -2.06 -46.76 8.22
CA PHE A 38 -2.55 -45.52 8.80
C PHE A 38 -3.93 -45.78 9.42
N GLN A 39 -3.99 -45.83 10.76
CA GLN A 39 -5.26 -45.71 11.48
C GLN A 39 -5.59 -44.22 11.63
N GLU A 40 -6.77 -43.84 11.15
CA GLU A 40 -7.39 -42.53 11.37
C GLU A 40 -7.67 -42.35 12.87
N GLU A 41 -6.78 -41.64 13.56
CA GLU A 41 -7.08 -41.12 14.89
C GLU A 41 -7.76 -39.75 14.72
N LYS A 42 -9.08 -39.73 14.91
CA LYS A 42 -9.86 -38.50 14.99
C LYS A 42 -9.38 -37.70 16.21
N ALA A 43 -8.49 -36.75 15.99
CA ALA A 43 -8.21 -35.70 16.95
C ALA A 43 -9.49 -34.86 17.13
N GLN A 44 -10.20 -35.11 18.23
CA GLN A 44 -11.21 -34.19 18.73
C GLN A 44 -10.51 -32.87 19.07
N ALA A 45 -10.94 -31.79 18.42
CA ALA A 45 -10.55 -30.44 18.78
C ALA A 45 -10.94 -30.19 20.24
N GLN A 46 -9.94 -30.18 21.12
CA GLN A 46 -10.05 -29.65 22.47
C GLN A 46 -10.16 -28.13 22.33
N GLN A 47 -11.29 -27.56 22.76
CA GLN A 47 -11.43 -26.10 22.88
C GLN A 47 -10.31 -25.55 23.78
N PRO A 48 -9.58 -24.50 23.37
CA PRO A 48 -8.63 -23.86 24.25
C PRO A 48 -9.37 -23.08 25.35
N ASP A 49 -8.83 -23.21 26.56
CA ASP A 49 -9.21 -22.62 27.84
C ASP A 49 -9.76 -21.17 27.75
N GLN A 50 -10.88 -20.94 28.42
CA GLN A 50 -11.53 -19.62 28.59
C GLN A 50 -10.84 -18.76 29.67
N ASN A 51 -9.52 -18.62 29.62
CA ASN A 51 -8.77 -17.67 30.45
C ASN A 51 -7.52 -17.19 29.71
N VAL A 52 -7.72 -16.38 28.68
CA VAL A 52 -6.62 -15.66 28.02
C VAL A 52 -6.55 -14.28 28.67
N ALA A 53 -5.54 -14.06 29.51
CA ALA A 53 -5.17 -12.70 29.88
C ALA A 53 -4.74 -11.96 28.60
N GLY A 54 -5.44 -10.88 28.25
CA GLY A 54 -5.08 -10.01 27.12
C GLY A 54 -5.86 -10.19 25.79
N LEU A 55 -5.54 -9.36 24.80
CA LEU A 55 -6.08 -9.39 23.43
C LEU A 55 -5.03 -9.91 22.44
N GLY A 56 -4.45 -11.07 22.75
CA GLY A 56 -3.45 -11.73 21.91
C GLY A 56 -2.22 -10.86 21.63
N SER A 57 -1.95 -10.58 20.36
CA SER A 57 -0.80 -9.76 19.94
C SER A 57 -0.92 -8.27 20.28
N LEU A 58 -2.09 -7.79 20.70
CA LEU A 58 -2.29 -6.37 21.01
C LEU A 58 -1.86 -5.99 22.43
N CYS A 59 -2.04 -6.88 23.39
CA CYS A 59 -1.78 -6.62 24.81
C CYS A 59 -1.92 -7.93 25.61
N SER A 60 -1.18 -8.08 26.71
CA SER A 60 -1.02 -9.36 27.42
C SER A 60 -1.78 -9.45 28.75
N THR A 61 -2.26 -8.32 29.28
CA THR A 61 -3.03 -8.27 30.54
C THR A 61 -4.27 -7.37 30.39
N GLU A 62 -5.24 -7.49 31.30
CA GLU A 62 -6.43 -6.64 31.27
C GLU A 62 -6.08 -5.15 31.41
N GLU A 63 -5.19 -4.80 32.34
CA GLU A 63 -4.71 -3.43 32.53
C GLU A 63 -3.99 -2.89 31.29
N GLU A 64 -3.05 -3.66 30.71
CA GLU A 64 -2.38 -3.29 29.46
C GLU A 64 -3.39 -3.08 28.33
N CYS A 65 -4.39 -3.94 28.23
CA CYS A 65 -5.41 -3.81 27.19
C CYS A 65 -6.30 -2.59 27.41
N LYS A 66 -6.66 -2.26 28.65
CA LYS A 66 -7.41 -1.03 28.95
C LYS A 66 -6.63 0.22 28.53
N GLU A 67 -5.34 0.26 28.85
CA GLU A 67 -4.46 1.36 28.47
C GLU A 67 -4.27 1.43 26.95
N PHE A 68 -3.87 0.32 26.32
CA PHE A 68 -3.67 0.23 24.89
C PHE A 68 -4.93 0.59 24.10
N CYS A 69 -6.09 0.04 24.46
CA CYS A 69 -7.35 0.27 23.76
C CYS A 69 -7.94 1.67 24.01
N SER A 70 -7.50 2.39 25.04
CA SER A 70 -7.88 3.80 25.21
C SER A 70 -7.30 4.69 24.11
N SER A 71 -6.08 4.38 23.67
CA SER A 71 -5.36 5.09 22.60
C SER A 71 -5.51 4.43 21.22
N ASN A 72 -5.88 3.15 21.19
CA ASN A 72 -5.96 2.31 20.00
C ASN A 72 -7.36 1.67 19.83
N ARG A 73 -8.42 2.42 20.19
CA ARG A 73 -9.79 1.91 20.29
C ARG A 73 -10.22 1.16 19.02
N GLY A 74 -9.93 1.70 17.84
CA GLY A 74 -10.26 1.06 16.57
C GLY A 74 -9.61 -0.31 16.40
N ARG A 75 -8.32 -0.46 16.71
CA ARG A 75 -7.59 -1.74 16.59
C ARG A 75 -8.19 -2.80 17.51
N CYS A 76 -8.51 -2.40 18.75
CA CYS A 76 -9.15 -3.30 19.71
C CYS A 76 -10.58 -3.66 19.31
N GLU A 77 -11.37 -2.70 18.80
CA GLU A 77 -12.74 -2.95 18.33
C GLU A 77 -12.73 -3.95 17.17
N SER A 78 -11.74 -3.87 16.28
CA SER A 78 -11.51 -4.87 15.22
C SER A 78 -11.23 -6.25 15.79
N TYR A 79 -10.24 -6.33 16.68
CA TYR A 79 -9.81 -7.60 17.28
C TYR A 79 -10.98 -8.32 17.96
N CYS A 80 -11.87 -7.55 18.59
CA CYS A 80 -13.03 -8.04 19.32
C CYS A 80 -14.27 -8.28 18.45
N ARG A 81 -14.31 -7.81 17.20
CA ARG A 81 -15.52 -7.80 16.34
C ARG A 81 -16.12 -9.18 16.12
N ASP A 82 -15.26 -10.18 15.90
CA ASP A 82 -15.66 -11.57 15.60
C ASP A 82 -15.21 -12.56 16.69
N ARG A 83 -14.84 -12.04 17.88
CA ARG A 83 -14.32 -12.84 18.99
C ARG A 83 -15.18 -12.67 20.23
N THR A 84 -15.56 -13.78 20.85
CA THR A 84 -16.27 -13.78 22.13
C THR A 84 -15.26 -13.88 23.28
N LEU A 85 -14.58 -12.76 23.58
CA LEU A 85 -13.67 -12.66 24.73
C LEU A 85 -14.32 -11.79 25.82
N GLU A 86 -14.31 -12.26 27.07
CA GLU A 86 -14.84 -11.50 28.22
C GLU A 86 -14.16 -10.13 28.33
N LEU A 87 -12.84 -10.11 28.12
CA LEU A 87 -12.04 -8.89 28.14
C LEU A 87 -12.50 -7.84 27.11
N CYS A 88 -13.00 -8.24 25.94
CA CYS A 88 -13.59 -7.32 24.97
C CYS A 88 -14.83 -6.61 25.54
N THR A 89 -15.63 -7.32 26.35
CA THR A 89 -16.81 -6.75 27.01
C THR A 89 -16.41 -5.81 28.15
N VAL A 90 -15.32 -6.13 28.85
CA VAL A 90 -14.76 -5.29 29.93
C VAL A 90 -14.13 -4.00 29.37
N ILE A 91 -13.45 -4.06 28.23
CA ILE A 91 -12.79 -2.91 27.61
C ILE A 91 -13.80 -1.95 26.97
N PHE A 92 -14.83 -2.47 26.31
CA PHE A 92 -15.81 -1.67 25.56
C PHE A 92 -17.13 -1.45 26.30
N GLN A 93 -17.08 -1.26 27.63
CA GLN A 93 -18.30 -0.94 28.37
C GLN A 93 -19.05 0.19 27.66
N PRO A 94 -20.37 0.02 27.38
CA PRO A 94 -21.11 0.99 26.61
C PRO A 94 -21.22 2.29 27.40
N ASP A 95 -20.44 3.31 27.01
CA ASP A 95 -20.62 4.67 27.49
C ASP A 95 -21.98 5.17 27.05
N SER A 96 -22.85 5.51 28.00
CA SER A 96 -24.23 5.94 27.78
C SER A 96 -24.38 7.30 27.09
N ASN A 97 -23.32 7.86 26.51
CA ASN A 97 -23.28 9.20 25.90
C ASN A 97 -22.47 9.29 24.61
N SER A 98 -22.04 8.19 23.99
CA SER A 98 -21.36 8.28 22.68
C SER A 98 -22.37 8.22 21.53
N PRO A 99 -22.45 9.22 20.63
CA PRO A 99 -23.19 9.07 19.39
C PRO A 99 -22.56 7.92 18.61
N SER A 100 -23.39 7.03 18.06
CA SER A 100 -22.94 5.90 17.23
C SER A 100 -22.14 6.44 16.05
N SER A 101 -20.81 6.50 16.15
CA SER A 101 -19.97 6.63 14.99
C SER A 101 -20.15 5.34 14.20
N GLN A 102 -20.78 5.46 13.03
CA GLN A 102 -20.79 4.37 12.06
C GLN A 102 -19.34 4.13 11.65
N THR A 103 -18.66 3.23 12.36
CA THR A 103 -17.38 2.68 11.94
C THR A 103 -17.67 1.91 10.64
N PRO A 104 -17.07 2.25 9.49
CA PRO A 104 -17.27 1.46 8.29
C PRO A 104 -16.74 0.06 8.56
N GLY A 105 -17.64 -0.91 8.64
CA GLY A 105 -17.31 -2.33 8.55
C GLY A 105 -16.82 -2.68 7.14
N PRO A 106 -16.54 -3.96 6.85
CA PRO A 106 -16.31 -4.44 5.48
C PRO A 106 -17.39 -3.88 4.54
N GLN A 107 -17.00 -3.55 3.30
CA GLN A 107 -17.89 -2.91 2.31
C GLN A 107 -19.26 -3.60 2.35
N THR A 108 -20.34 -2.85 2.60
CA THR A 108 -21.66 -3.46 2.75
C THR A 108 -22.01 -4.16 1.45
N ASN A 109 -22.02 -5.49 1.51
CA ASN A 109 -22.21 -6.41 0.38
C ASN A 109 -23.71 -6.60 0.06
N ASN A 110 -24.53 -5.60 0.38
CA ASN A 110 -25.97 -5.66 0.25
C ASN A 110 -26.35 -5.98 -1.21
N GLY A 111 -26.97 -7.13 -1.44
CA GLY A 111 -27.50 -7.52 -2.75
C GLY A 111 -26.50 -8.15 -3.72
N CYS A 112 -25.22 -8.33 -3.36
CA CYS A 112 -24.32 -9.19 -4.14
C CYS A 112 -24.72 -10.67 -4.01
N THR A 113 -24.26 -11.49 -4.95
CA THR A 113 -24.39 -12.96 -4.88
C THR A 113 -23.15 -13.64 -5.42
N GLY A 114 -22.87 -14.87 -4.97
CA GLY A 114 -21.75 -15.67 -5.44
C GLY A 114 -20.40 -15.27 -4.84
N SER A 115 -19.36 -15.98 -5.24
CA SER A 115 -17.96 -15.76 -4.83
C SER A 115 -17.02 -16.02 -6.02
N GLY A 116 -15.75 -15.71 -5.85
CA GLY A 116 -14.72 -15.85 -6.88
C GLY A 116 -14.65 -14.66 -7.83
N THR A 117 -13.68 -14.73 -8.72
CA THR A 117 -13.32 -13.66 -9.64
C THR A 117 -14.21 -13.63 -10.88
N VAL A 118 -14.27 -12.47 -11.53
CA VAL A 118 -15.01 -12.27 -12.79
C VAL A 118 -14.07 -11.61 -13.80
N GLN A 119 -14.12 -12.07 -15.05
CA GLN A 119 -13.37 -11.43 -16.12
C GLN A 119 -14.01 -10.10 -16.55
N PHE A 120 -13.20 -9.07 -16.70
CA PHE A 120 -13.60 -7.77 -17.21
C PHE A 120 -13.56 -7.76 -18.73
N THR A 121 -14.74 -7.60 -19.34
CA THR A 121 -14.94 -7.59 -20.80
C THR A 121 -15.21 -6.19 -21.35
N SER A 122 -15.09 -5.15 -20.51
CA SER A 122 -15.12 -3.74 -20.91
C SER A 122 -14.01 -2.99 -20.16
N PRO A 123 -13.31 -2.04 -20.80
CA PRO A 123 -12.44 -1.13 -20.06
C PRO A 123 -13.28 -0.17 -19.18
N PRO A 124 -12.69 0.42 -18.11
CA PRO A 124 -13.39 1.37 -17.24
C PRO A 124 -13.57 2.76 -17.89
N MET A 125 -12.85 3.03 -18.98
CA MET A 125 -12.98 4.19 -19.87
C MET A 125 -12.69 3.70 -21.30
N ARG A 126 -13.24 4.34 -22.34
CA ARG A 126 -12.88 3.98 -23.72
C ARG A 126 -11.36 4.13 -23.90
N VAL A 127 -10.69 3.08 -24.39
CA VAL A 127 -9.21 3.04 -24.49
C VAL A 127 -8.67 4.21 -25.27
N GLU A 128 -9.35 4.60 -26.34
CA GLU A 128 -8.99 5.73 -27.19
C GLU A 128 -9.16 7.10 -26.52
N GLU A 129 -9.89 7.19 -25.41
CA GLU A 129 -10.08 8.41 -24.61
C GLU A 129 -9.08 8.51 -23.45
N ILE A 130 -8.38 7.43 -23.11
CA ILE A 130 -7.35 7.40 -22.06
C ILE A 130 -6.08 8.09 -22.57
N GLU A 131 -5.58 9.05 -21.80
CA GLU A 131 -4.24 9.62 -21.96
C GLU A 131 -3.24 8.74 -21.21
N ILE A 132 -3.34 8.70 -19.88
CA ILE A 132 -2.40 8.01 -18.98
C ILE A 132 -3.16 7.10 -18.02
N ILE A 133 -2.54 5.96 -17.70
CA ILE A 133 -2.84 5.18 -16.51
C ILE A 133 -1.61 5.18 -15.61
N GLU A 134 -1.79 5.61 -14.36
CA GLU A 134 -0.83 5.40 -13.28
C GLU A 134 -1.35 4.24 -12.43
N PRO A 135 -0.56 3.18 -12.18
CA PRO A 135 -1.00 2.03 -11.41
C PRO A 135 -0.98 2.34 -9.90
N ILE A 136 -1.34 1.35 -9.07
CA ILE A 136 -1.25 1.46 -7.61
C ILE A 136 0.21 1.64 -7.17
N GLY A 137 0.41 2.06 -5.92
CA GLY A 137 1.70 2.03 -5.25
C GLY A 137 2.48 3.35 -5.28
N LEU A 138 1.97 4.37 -5.98
CA LEU A 138 2.48 5.74 -5.84
C LEU A 138 2.32 6.25 -4.40
N MET A 139 3.12 7.24 -4.01
CA MET A 139 2.98 7.99 -2.77
C MET A 139 2.98 9.48 -3.11
N ILE A 140 1.88 10.19 -2.85
CA ILE A 140 1.67 11.56 -3.33
C ILE A 140 0.89 12.36 -2.30
N GLY A 141 1.50 13.44 -1.79
CA GLY A 141 0.86 14.33 -0.84
C GLY A 141 0.38 13.58 0.40
N GLY A 142 -0.90 13.71 0.74
CA GLY A 142 -1.52 13.02 1.88
C GLY A 142 -1.62 11.49 1.74
N HIS A 143 -1.42 10.94 0.54
CA HIS A 143 -1.25 9.49 0.37
C HIS A 143 0.18 9.10 0.72
N VAL A 144 0.46 9.06 2.03
CA VAL A 144 1.80 8.80 2.56
C VAL A 144 2.24 7.36 2.35
N THR A 145 1.34 6.39 2.58
CA THR A 145 1.59 4.99 2.26
C THR A 145 1.33 4.74 0.77
N PRO A 146 1.89 3.68 0.16
CA PRO A 146 1.58 3.29 -1.22
C PRO A 146 0.06 3.25 -1.48
N ILE A 147 -0.37 3.96 -2.52
CA ILE A 147 -1.79 4.16 -2.90
C ILE A 147 -2.40 2.84 -3.38
N ASP A 148 -3.64 2.52 -2.97
CA ASP A 148 -4.37 1.28 -3.27
C ASP A 148 -5.25 1.34 -4.54
N HIS A 149 -5.18 2.43 -5.29
CA HIS A 149 -5.93 2.65 -6.52
C HIS A 149 -5.03 3.23 -7.61
N GLY A 150 -5.35 2.93 -8.87
CA GLY A 150 -4.71 3.56 -10.01
C GLY A 150 -5.47 4.80 -10.44
N TYR A 151 -4.79 5.68 -11.16
CA TYR A 151 -5.37 6.87 -11.76
C TYR A 151 -5.56 6.67 -13.26
N TYR A 152 -6.77 6.92 -13.74
CA TYR A 152 -7.11 6.96 -15.14
C TYR A 152 -7.34 8.42 -15.54
N TYR A 153 -6.47 8.97 -16.38
CA TYR A 153 -6.61 10.33 -16.88
C TYR A 153 -7.11 10.33 -18.33
N ALA A 154 -8.17 11.08 -18.61
CA ALA A 154 -8.65 11.24 -19.97
C ALA A 154 -7.77 12.20 -20.79
N LYS A 155 -7.82 12.06 -22.12
CA LYS A 155 -7.24 13.00 -23.07
C LYS A 155 -7.73 14.43 -22.82
N GLY A 156 -6.76 15.32 -22.65
CA GLY A 156 -7.00 16.73 -22.32
C GLY A 156 -7.08 17.03 -20.82
N TRP A 157 -6.84 16.04 -19.96
CA TRP A 157 -6.72 16.24 -18.51
C TRP A 157 -5.65 17.28 -18.16
N ARG A 158 -5.92 18.07 -17.11
CA ARG A 158 -5.02 19.11 -16.60
C ARG A 158 -5.06 19.11 -15.08
N SER A 159 -3.93 19.37 -14.42
CA SER A 159 -3.84 19.63 -12.98
C SER A 159 -3.24 21.01 -12.69
N PRO A 160 -3.75 21.75 -11.67
CA PRO A 160 -5.05 21.54 -11.03
C PRO A 160 -6.13 21.97 -12.04
N GLY A 161 -6.99 21.07 -12.52
CA GLY A 161 -7.76 21.38 -13.73
C GLY A 161 -8.99 20.54 -14.02
N ASN A 162 -9.70 21.02 -15.06
CA ASN A 162 -10.95 20.64 -15.75
C ASN A 162 -12.06 19.83 -15.05
N ARG A 163 -11.97 19.56 -13.75
CA ARG A 163 -13.03 18.96 -12.93
C ARG A 163 -14.24 19.87 -12.75
N GLU A 164 -14.14 21.13 -13.18
CA GLU A 164 -15.24 22.11 -13.20
C GLU A 164 -15.85 22.33 -14.59
N ASP A 165 -15.44 21.56 -15.61
CA ASP A 165 -15.96 21.64 -16.97
C ASP A 165 -16.51 20.29 -17.42
N ALA A 166 -17.82 20.09 -17.25
CA ALA A 166 -18.50 18.86 -17.64
C ALA A 166 -18.38 18.52 -19.13
N THR A 167 -18.03 19.48 -20.00
CA THR A 167 -17.78 19.21 -21.43
C THR A 167 -16.49 18.42 -21.65
N GLN A 168 -15.58 18.42 -20.67
CA GLN A 168 -14.33 17.66 -20.68
C GLN A 168 -14.48 16.26 -20.08
N PHE A 169 -15.64 15.92 -19.53
CA PHE A 169 -15.84 14.61 -18.92
C PHE A 169 -15.99 13.52 -19.99
N ARG A 170 -15.39 12.36 -19.73
CA ARG A 170 -15.52 11.15 -20.55
C ARG A 170 -16.39 10.13 -19.85
N ASP A 171 -16.92 9.18 -20.63
CA ASP A 171 -17.75 8.13 -20.09
C ASP A 171 -16.91 7.18 -19.23
N VAL A 172 -17.37 6.93 -18.01
CA VAL A 172 -16.84 5.91 -17.12
C VAL A 172 -17.79 4.72 -17.17
N MET A 173 -17.24 3.52 -17.37
CA MET A 173 -18.00 2.30 -17.64
C MET A 173 -17.72 1.22 -16.60
N ALA A 174 -18.72 0.38 -16.32
CA ALA A 174 -18.53 -0.82 -15.53
C ALA A 174 -17.70 -1.86 -16.31
N PRO A 175 -16.72 -2.54 -15.70
CA PRO A 175 -15.79 -3.41 -16.42
C PRO A 175 -16.36 -4.81 -16.65
N ALA A 176 -17.31 -5.22 -15.80
CA ALA A 176 -18.12 -6.43 -15.90
C ALA A 176 -19.53 -6.16 -15.33
N ALA A 177 -20.43 -7.13 -15.50
CA ALA A 177 -21.73 -7.09 -14.84
C ALA A 177 -21.56 -7.15 -13.31
N GLY A 178 -22.46 -6.53 -12.57
CA GLY A 178 -22.41 -6.51 -11.12
C GLY A 178 -23.50 -5.65 -10.49
N VAL A 179 -23.44 -5.54 -9.16
CA VAL A 179 -24.34 -4.73 -8.35
C VAL A 179 -23.58 -3.55 -7.80
N VAL A 180 -24.05 -2.34 -8.09
CA VAL A 180 -23.58 -1.13 -7.39
C VAL A 180 -24.22 -1.13 -6.01
N THR A 181 -23.42 -1.39 -4.98
CA THR A 181 -23.90 -1.54 -3.59
C THR A 181 -23.73 -0.28 -2.77
N SER A 182 -22.88 0.65 -3.21
CA SER A 182 -22.60 1.90 -2.52
C SER A 182 -22.30 3.02 -3.50
N VAL A 183 -22.91 4.17 -3.24
CA VAL A 183 -22.56 5.47 -3.84
C VAL A 183 -22.45 6.47 -2.70
N GLN A 184 -21.28 7.07 -2.56
CA GLN A 184 -20.97 8.01 -1.48
C GLN A 184 -20.48 9.31 -2.10
N SER A 185 -21.07 10.44 -1.71
CA SER A 185 -20.49 11.74 -2.04
C SER A 185 -19.20 11.92 -1.25
N MET A 186 -18.16 12.43 -1.92
CA MET A 186 -16.92 12.80 -1.23
C MET A 186 -17.21 13.95 -0.25
N PRO A 187 -16.61 13.94 0.95
CA PRO A 187 -16.72 15.07 1.87
C PRO A 187 -16.23 16.34 1.20
N GLN A 188 -16.78 17.49 1.58
CA GLN A 188 -16.49 18.77 0.92
C GLN A 188 -14.99 19.11 0.94
N GLU A 189 -14.30 18.70 1.99
CA GLU A 189 -12.86 18.87 2.19
C GLU A 189 -12.01 18.09 1.19
N TYR A 190 -12.56 17.00 0.63
CA TYR A 190 -11.90 16.12 -0.33
C TYR A 190 -12.52 16.18 -1.73
N SER A 191 -13.59 16.95 -1.90
CA SER A 191 -14.27 17.06 -3.18
C SER A 191 -13.34 17.72 -4.18
N SER A 192 -13.13 17.01 -5.28
CA SER A 192 -12.31 17.45 -6.40
C SER A 192 -13.06 18.32 -7.41
N SER A 193 -14.37 18.50 -7.21
CA SER A 193 -15.26 19.22 -8.11
C SER A 193 -16.46 19.83 -7.39
N SER A 194 -16.97 20.96 -7.89
CA SER A 194 -18.26 21.51 -7.48
C SER A 194 -19.46 20.92 -8.24
N ILE A 195 -19.23 20.21 -9.35
CA ILE A 195 -20.27 19.56 -10.16
C ILE A 195 -20.80 18.29 -9.47
N GLY A 196 -19.92 17.61 -8.75
CA GLY A 196 -20.17 16.37 -8.04
C GLY A 196 -18.88 15.60 -7.88
N ASP A 197 -18.81 14.75 -6.86
CA ASP A 197 -17.67 13.89 -6.62
C ASP A 197 -18.12 12.68 -5.81
N TYR A 198 -18.01 11.50 -6.40
CA TYR A 198 -18.58 10.28 -5.86
C TYR A 198 -17.58 9.13 -5.85
N ARG A 199 -17.64 8.36 -4.76
CA ARG A 199 -17.09 7.02 -4.63
C ARG A 199 -18.16 5.97 -4.89
N LEU A 200 -17.86 5.00 -5.74
CA LEU A 200 -18.73 3.89 -6.12
C LEU A 200 -18.08 2.56 -5.74
N VAL A 201 -18.91 1.57 -5.39
CA VAL A 201 -18.50 0.18 -5.22
C VAL A 201 -19.37 -0.70 -6.08
N ILE A 202 -18.76 -1.49 -6.97
CA ILE A 202 -19.44 -2.47 -7.80
C ILE A 202 -18.99 -3.86 -7.38
N HIS A 203 -19.89 -4.62 -6.78
CA HIS A 203 -19.67 -6.04 -6.47
C HIS A 203 -20.01 -6.88 -7.71
N HIS A 204 -19.02 -7.59 -8.26
CA HIS A 204 -19.21 -8.56 -9.34
C HIS A 204 -19.60 -9.92 -8.77
N THR A 205 -19.01 -10.27 -7.63
CA THR A 205 -19.47 -11.29 -6.68
C THR A 205 -19.37 -10.71 -5.27
N CYS A 206 -19.73 -11.47 -4.24
CA CYS A 206 -19.58 -11.00 -2.86
C CYS A 206 -18.14 -10.98 -2.36
N SER A 207 -17.18 -11.60 -3.07
CA SER A 207 -15.75 -11.57 -2.73
C SER A 207 -14.89 -10.87 -3.78
N PHE A 208 -15.49 -10.31 -4.84
CA PHE A 208 -14.76 -9.67 -5.92
C PHE A 208 -15.47 -8.39 -6.39
N TYR A 209 -14.81 -7.25 -6.23
CA TYR A 209 -15.42 -5.95 -6.46
C TYR A 209 -14.42 -4.91 -6.97
N THR A 210 -14.94 -3.86 -7.58
CA THR A 210 -14.17 -2.69 -8.01
C THR A 210 -14.63 -1.44 -7.26
N ILE A 211 -13.69 -0.57 -6.92
CA ILE A 211 -13.97 0.76 -6.39
C ILE A 211 -13.62 1.79 -7.45
N TYR A 212 -14.51 2.77 -7.62
CA TYR A 212 -14.27 3.97 -8.38
C TYR A 212 -14.31 5.17 -7.43
N ILE A 213 -13.39 6.12 -7.56
CA ILE A 213 -13.42 7.40 -6.83
C ILE A 213 -13.30 8.53 -7.85
N HIS A 214 -13.77 9.73 -7.49
CA HIS A 214 -13.73 10.89 -8.36
C HIS A 214 -14.58 10.79 -9.63
N ILE A 215 -15.70 10.07 -9.52
CA ILE A 215 -16.76 10.15 -10.53
C ILE A 215 -17.49 11.47 -10.33
N ASN A 216 -17.42 12.39 -11.30
CA ASN A 216 -17.95 13.75 -11.11
C ASN A 216 -19.43 13.91 -11.47
N GLN A 217 -19.93 13.04 -12.35
CA GLN A 217 -21.33 13.00 -12.73
C GLN A 217 -21.82 11.56 -12.77
N LEU A 218 -22.86 11.22 -11.99
CA LEU A 218 -23.47 9.90 -12.03
C LEU A 218 -24.37 9.74 -13.27
N SER A 219 -24.51 8.50 -13.75
CA SER A 219 -25.61 8.17 -14.65
C SER A 219 -26.97 8.33 -13.95
N GLU A 220 -28.02 8.60 -14.71
CA GLU A 220 -29.39 8.70 -14.16
C GLU A 220 -29.78 7.46 -13.34
N LYS A 221 -29.32 6.29 -13.78
CA LYS A 221 -29.57 5.02 -13.10
C LYS A 221 -28.93 4.97 -11.72
N LEU A 222 -27.69 5.45 -11.57
CA LEU A 222 -26.96 5.44 -10.29
C LEU A 222 -27.41 6.58 -9.37
N GLN A 223 -27.97 7.67 -9.90
CA GLN A 223 -28.59 8.72 -9.09
C GLN A 223 -29.69 8.16 -8.16
N THR A 224 -30.41 7.12 -8.62
CA THR A 224 -31.43 6.45 -7.79
C THR A 224 -30.87 5.82 -6.51
N ILE A 225 -29.59 5.44 -6.47
CA ILE A 225 -28.95 4.89 -5.27
C ILE A 225 -28.80 5.99 -4.22
N VAL A 226 -28.35 7.18 -4.64
CA VAL A 226 -28.24 8.35 -3.76
C VAL A 226 -29.61 8.72 -3.18
N ASP A 227 -30.65 8.66 -4.02
CA ASP A 227 -31.99 9.10 -3.62
C ASP A 227 -32.74 8.06 -2.76
N THR A 228 -32.46 6.77 -2.94
CA THR A 228 -33.29 5.69 -2.35
C THR A 228 -32.53 4.68 -1.50
N SER A 229 -31.19 4.73 -1.48
CA SER A 229 -30.31 3.72 -0.86
C SER A 229 -30.52 2.29 -1.38
N LYS A 230 -31.16 2.11 -2.55
CA LYS A 230 -31.35 0.81 -3.19
C LYS A 230 -30.18 0.51 -4.12
N THR A 231 -29.79 -0.76 -4.18
CA THR A 231 -28.75 -1.23 -5.08
C THR A 231 -29.23 -1.30 -6.53
N VAL A 232 -28.30 -1.13 -7.48
CA VAL A 232 -28.60 -1.14 -8.92
C VAL A 232 -27.70 -2.13 -9.64
N GLN A 233 -28.29 -2.94 -10.52
CA GLN A 233 -27.56 -3.84 -11.41
C GLN A 233 -26.95 -3.08 -12.58
N VAL A 234 -25.72 -3.39 -12.98
CA VAL A 234 -25.05 -2.86 -14.17
C VAL A 234 -24.50 -3.99 -15.04
N GLN A 235 -24.33 -3.72 -16.34
CA GLN A 235 -23.70 -4.63 -17.28
C GLN A 235 -22.29 -4.18 -17.67
N ALA A 236 -21.46 -5.08 -18.20
CA ALA A 236 -20.17 -4.72 -18.76
C ALA A 236 -20.34 -3.64 -19.86
N GLY A 237 -19.56 -2.58 -19.81
CA GLY A 237 -19.62 -1.45 -20.75
C GLY A 237 -20.76 -0.48 -20.51
N GLU A 238 -21.60 -0.71 -19.50
CA GLU A 238 -22.63 0.24 -19.12
C GLU A 238 -21.99 1.51 -18.55
N ILE A 239 -22.42 2.68 -19.05
CA ILE A 239 -21.97 3.97 -18.55
C ILE A 239 -22.54 4.18 -17.13
N ILE A 240 -21.64 4.23 -16.15
CA ILE A 240 -21.98 4.42 -14.74
C ILE A 240 -21.88 5.89 -14.32
N GLY A 241 -21.08 6.67 -15.05
CA GLY A 241 -20.91 8.10 -14.80
C GLY A 241 -19.96 8.74 -15.79
N ARG A 242 -19.52 9.96 -15.48
CA ARG A 242 -18.59 10.72 -16.31
C ARG A 242 -17.59 11.49 -15.43
N ALA A 243 -16.34 11.53 -15.87
CA ALA A 243 -15.25 12.25 -15.20
C ALA A 243 -14.13 12.61 -16.20
N PRO A 244 -13.29 13.64 -15.94
CA PRO A 244 -12.10 13.92 -16.74
C PRO A 244 -10.90 13.04 -16.33
N GLY A 245 -11.02 12.36 -15.20
CA GLY A 245 -10.14 11.32 -14.70
C GLY A 245 -10.72 10.77 -13.40
N PHE A 246 -10.39 9.54 -13.05
CA PHE A 246 -10.95 8.84 -11.89
C PHE A 246 -9.96 7.85 -11.32
N ASP A 247 -10.25 7.42 -10.11
CA ASP A 247 -9.48 6.41 -9.41
C ASP A 247 -10.16 5.06 -9.61
N PHE A 248 -9.36 4.01 -9.81
CA PHE A 248 -9.87 2.66 -10.04
C PHE A 248 -9.04 1.63 -9.31
N SER A 249 -9.70 0.74 -8.58
CA SER A 249 -9.06 -0.38 -7.89
C SER A 249 -9.91 -1.64 -7.97
N VAL A 250 -9.23 -2.78 -7.89
CA VAL A 250 -9.82 -4.11 -7.95
C VAL A 250 -9.47 -4.83 -6.66
N HIS A 251 -10.46 -5.49 -6.08
CA HIS A 251 -10.33 -6.17 -4.79
C HIS A 251 -10.86 -7.59 -4.87
N ASN A 252 -10.12 -8.49 -4.25
CA ASN A 252 -10.49 -9.90 -4.10
C ASN A 252 -10.33 -10.30 -2.63
N ASP A 253 -11.45 -10.44 -1.92
CA ASP A 253 -11.46 -10.80 -0.49
C ASP A 253 -10.95 -12.23 -0.22
N GLU A 254 -10.77 -13.05 -1.27
CA GLU A 254 -10.15 -14.37 -1.17
C GLU A 254 -8.61 -14.30 -1.13
N ILE A 255 -8.04 -13.11 -1.34
CA ILE A 255 -6.59 -12.85 -1.33
C ILE A 255 -6.29 -11.85 -0.23
N THR A 256 -5.30 -12.15 0.62
CA THR A 256 -4.73 -11.18 1.55
C THR A 256 -3.28 -10.92 1.16
N LEU A 257 -2.93 -9.65 0.94
CA LEU A 257 -1.58 -9.22 0.64
C LEU A 257 -0.64 -9.50 1.82
N PRO A 258 0.43 -10.29 1.62
CA PRO A 258 1.25 -10.79 2.73
C PRO A 258 2.19 -9.72 3.32
N GLY A 259 2.49 -8.65 2.59
CA GLY A 259 3.37 -7.57 3.04
C GLY A 259 2.67 -6.49 3.86
N PHE A 260 1.45 -6.75 4.35
CA PHE A 260 0.83 -6.01 5.45
C PHE A 260 0.90 -6.89 6.70
N ILE A 261 2.04 -6.84 7.39
CA ILE A 261 2.38 -7.83 8.45
C ILE A 261 1.57 -7.63 9.75
N VAL A 262 0.88 -6.49 9.89
CA VAL A 262 -0.09 -6.22 10.96
C VAL A 262 -1.39 -5.67 10.36
N PRO A 263 -2.27 -6.55 9.85
CA PRO A 263 -3.49 -6.15 9.14
C PRO A 263 -4.44 -5.28 9.96
N GLU A 264 -4.46 -5.44 11.29
CA GLU A 264 -5.35 -4.70 12.20
C GLU A 264 -5.10 -3.19 12.18
N THR A 265 -3.89 -2.78 11.79
CA THR A 265 -3.47 -1.39 11.65
C THR A 265 -4.22 -0.69 10.50
N TYR A 266 -4.79 -1.44 9.55
CA TYR A 266 -5.50 -0.93 8.36
C TYR A 266 -7.02 -0.94 8.49
N ILE A 267 -7.58 -1.06 9.70
CA ILE A 267 -9.04 -1.10 9.92
C ILE A 267 -9.81 0.11 9.36
N ALA A 268 -9.11 1.23 9.14
CA ALA A 268 -9.73 2.38 8.51
C ALA A 268 -10.06 2.17 7.03
N GLU A 269 -9.27 1.34 6.36
CA GLU A 269 -9.40 1.02 4.94
C GLU A 269 -9.15 -0.49 4.73
N PRO A 270 -10.00 -1.37 5.30
CA PRO A 270 -9.72 -2.81 5.37
C PRO A 270 -9.65 -3.47 3.99
N TRP A 271 -10.24 -2.85 2.96
CA TRP A 271 -10.17 -3.30 1.57
C TRP A 271 -8.75 -3.28 0.99
N LYS A 272 -7.83 -2.49 1.55
CA LYS A 272 -6.42 -2.41 1.10
C LYS A 272 -5.72 -3.75 1.16
N LEU A 273 -6.05 -4.55 2.16
CA LEU A 273 -5.49 -5.88 2.38
C LEU A 273 -5.79 -6.85 1.23
N HIS A 274 -6.84 -6.56 0.47
CA HIS A 274 -7.39 -7.42 -0.58
C HIS A 274 -7.22 -6.84 -1.98
N ASN A 275 -6.39 -5.79 -2.13
CA ASN A 275 -6.13 -5.15 -3.41
C ASN A 275 -5.31 -6.08 -4.32
N VAL A 276 -5.67 -6.12 -5.60
CA VAL A 276 -5.05 -7.00 -6.61
C VAL A 276 -4.66 -6.20 -7.84
N ASP A 277 -3.75 -6.74 -8.67
CA ASP A 277 -3.36 -6.11 -9.93
C ASP A 277 -4.58 -5.88 -10.82
N MET A 278 -4.90 -4.62 -11.08
CA MET A 278 -6.10 -4.23 -11.81
C MET A 278 -6.13 -4.77 -13.25
N PHE A 279 -4.97 -5.05 -13.84
CA PHE A 279 -4.88 -5.50 -15.24
C PHE A 279 -5.13 -7.00 -15.41
N ASP A 280 -4.96 -7.80 -14.36
CA ASP A 280 -4.99 -9.27 -14.44
C ASP A 280 -6.37 -9.84 -14.85
N TYR A 281 -7.43 -9.09 -14.58
CA TYR A 281 -8.81 -9.53 -14.78
C TYR A 281 -9.41 -9.10 -16.12
N PHE A 282 -8.75 -8.23 -16.89
CA PHE A 282 -9.22 -7.84 -18.21
C PHE A 282 -8.97 -8.92 -19.25
N THR A 283 -9.96 -9.18 -20.11
CA THR A 283 -9.79 -10.07 -21.27
C THR A 283 -9.00 -9.38 -22.38
N GLU A 284 -8.28 -10.13 -23.21
CA GLU A 284 -7.68 -9.57 -24.43
C GLU A 284 -8.75 -9.18 -25.46
N PRO A 285 -8.55 -8.10 -26.26
CA PRO A 285 -7.35 -7.25 -26.32
C PRO A 285 -7.30 -6.10 -25.30
N ILE A 286 -8.31 -5.98 -24.42
CA ILE A 286 -8.47 -4.84 -23.51
C ILE A 286 -7.28 -4.76 -22.55
N ARG A 287 -6.84 -5.89 -21.99
CA ARG A 287 -5.67 -5.94 -21.10
C ARG A 287 -4.44 -5.33 -21.75
N THR A 288 -4.06 -5.80 -22.94
CA THR A 288 -2.90 -5.27 -23.68
C THR A 288 -3.07 -3.77 -23.97
N GLN A 289 -4.26 -3.36 -24.40
CA GLN A 289 -4.56 -1.96 -24.71
C GLN A 289 -4.47 -1.02 -23.50
N LEU A 290 -4.87 -1.48 -22.31
CA LEU A 290 -4.72 -0.72 -21.07
C LEU A 290 -3.26 -0.66 -20.63
N LEU A 291 -2.52 -1.77 -20.72
CA LEU A 291 -1.08 -1.81 -20.42
C LEU A 291 -0.26 -0.89 -21.35
N ASP A 292 -0.70 -0.70 -22.59
CA ASP A 292 -0.12 0.26 -23.55
C ASP A 292 -0.37 1.74 -23.17
N ARG A 293 -1.20 2.01 -22.17
CA ARG A 293 -1.43 3.34 -21.56
C ARG A 293 -0.87 3.44 -20.13
N ASN A 294 -0.37 2.35 -19.58
CA ASN A 294 0.25 2.33 -18.26
C ASN A 294 1.68 2.90 -18.31
N VAL A 295 1.94 3.97 -17.56
CA VAL A 295 3.27 4.61 -17.54
C VAL A 295 4.34 3.71 -16.91
N ARG A 296 3.97 2.88 -15.93
CA ARG A 296 4.87 1.92 -15.27
C ARG A 296 5.26 0.81 -16.26
N GLN A 297 6.56 0.59 -16.41
CA GLN A 297 7.11 -0.51 -17.24
C GLN A 297 7.68 -1.67 -16.41
N LYS A 298 7.79 -1.51 -15.08
CA LYS A 298 8.38 -2.48 -14.17
C LYS A 298 7.32 -3.46 -13.67
N GLU A 299 7.70 -4.72 -13.45
CA GLU A 299 6.82 -5.68 -12.81
C GLU A 299 6.71 -5.45 -11.30
N PRO A 300 5.57 -5.78 -10.66
CA PRO A 300 4.29 -6.06 -11.31
C PRO A 300 3.75 -4.81 -12.05
N ARG A 301 3.19 -4.98 -13.26
CA ARG A 301 2.68 -3.83 -14.05
C ARG A 301 1.60 -3.04 -13.33
N GLY A 302 0.75 -3.69 -12.55
CA GLY A 302 -0.30 -3.05 -11.75
C GLY A 302 0.19 -2.39 -10.48
N GLY A 303 1.47 -2.49 -10.14
CA GLY A 303 2.07 -1.88 -8.94
C GLY A 303 2.00 -2.78 -7.70
N LYS A 304 2.52 -2.27 -6.57
CA LYS A 304 2.59 -2.98 -5.28
C LYS A 304 2.41 -1.99 -4.13
N ILE A 305 1.74 -2.42 -3.05
CA ILE A 305 1.42 -1.56 -1.88
C ILE A 305 1.87 -2.10 -0.53
N ASP A 306 2.21 -3.39 -0.45
CA ASP A 306 2.46 -4.14 0.78
C ASP A 306 3.96 -4.47 0.89
N TYR A 307 4.77 -3.49 1.29
CA TYR A 307 6.23 -3.62 1.35
C TYR A 307 6.77 -4.04 2.73
N ASP A 308 5.93 -4.25 3.73
CA ASP A 308 6.41 -4.54 5.07
C ASP A 308 7.17 -5.87 5.11
N ILE A 309 8.35 -5.85 5.75
CA ILE A 309 9.11 -7.04 6.11
C ILE A 309 9.35 -6.99 7.62
N ASP A 310 8.94 -8.05 8.33
CA ASP A 310 9.07 -8.10 9.78
C ASP A 310 10.55 -8.06 10.19
N GLY A 311 10.89 -7.23 11.17
CA GLY A 311 12.27 -7.03 11.60
C GLY A 311 13.10 -6.09 10.73
N LYS A 312 12.55 -5.53 9.65
CA LYS A 312 13.25 -4.60 8.76
C LYS A 312 12.64 -3.21 8.78
N LEU A 313 13.34 -2.20 8.24
CA LEU A 313 12.83 -0.83 8.17
C LEU A 313 11.79 -0.63 7.05
N VAL A 314 11.90 -1.38 5.94
CA VAL A 314 11.00 -1.23 4.79
C VAL A 314 9.52 -1.42 5.16
N GLY A 315 8.66 -0.59 4.57
CA GLY A 315 7.21 -0.62 4.73
C GLY A 315 6.61 0.63 5.39
N ASN A 316 5.39 0.48 5.88
CA ASN A 316 4.59 1.54 6.47
C ASN A 316 4.74 1.57 8.00
N TRP A 317 4.71 2.77 8.57
CA TRP A 317 4.87 3.01 9.99
C TRP A 317 3.89 4.08 10.46
N PHE A 318 3.37 3.93 11.67
CA PHE A 318 2.36 4.81 12.25
C PHE A 318 2.82 5.30 13.61
N GLU A 319 2.64 6.59 13.90
CA GLU A 319 3.06 7.17 15.18
C GLU A 319 2.40 6.40 16.33
N GLU A 320 3.16 6.04 17.35
CA GLU A 320 2.67 5.27 18.49
C GLU A 320 1.47 5.98 19.13
N ASN A 321 0.44 5.22 19.53
CA ASN A 321 -0.81 5.74 20.10
C ASN A 321 -1.66 6.61 19.15
N THR A 322 -1.61 6.33 17.84
CA THR A 322 -2.39 7.04 16.83
C THR A 322 -3.33 6.15 16.01
N ASN A 323 -3.76 5.00 16.54
CA ASN A 323 -4.74 4.10 15.90
C ASN A 323 -4.32 3.56 14.52
N GLY A 324 -3.01 3.46 14.24
CA GLY A 324 -2.52 2.92 12.97
C GLY A 324 -2.91 3.81 11.79
N TYR A 325 -3.40 3.20 10.71
CA TYR A 325 -3.82 3.91 9.50
C TYR A 325 -4.98 4.89 9.73
N PHE A 326 -5.76 4.71 10.80
CA PHE A 326 -6.82 5.66 11.14
C PHE A 326 -6.26 7.05 11.48
N GLY A 327 -5.03 7.11 12.00
CA GLY A 327 -4.43 8.31 12.55
C GLY A 327 -5.12 8.77 13.84
N LYS A 328 -4.77 9.97 14.32
CA LYS A 328 -5.35 10.50 15.56
C LYS A 328 -6.86 10.67 15.44
N THR A 329 -7.57 10.31 16.52
CA THR A 329 -9.04 10.45 16.60
C THR A 329 -9.51 11.89 16.42
N GLU A 330 -8.69 12.87 16.80
CA GLU A 330 -8.98 14.31 16.65
C GLU A 330 -9.14 14.72 15.18
N TYR A 331 -8.55 13.99 14.23
CA TYR A 331 -8.76 14.22 12.82
C TYR A 331 -10.12 13.70 12.35
N GLN A 332 -10.80 12.81 13.08
CA GLN A 332 -12.09 12.21 12.68
C GLN A 332 -12.07 11.60 11.26
N ARG A 333 -10.92 11.10 10.80
CA ARG A 333 -10.64 10.71 9.39
C ARG A 333 -10.78 11.83 8.35
N LEU A 334 -10.69 13.08 8.78
CA LEU A 334 -10.61 14.27 7.93
C LEU A 334 -9.15 14.59 7.59
N THR A 335 -8.98 15.70 6.85
CA THR A 335 -7.70 16.19 6.35
C THR A 335 -6.65 16.17 7.46
N GLY A 336 -5.52 15.51 7.20
CA GLY A 336 -4.41 15.43 8.15
C GLY A 336 -4.29 14.12 8.92
N TYR A 337 -5.17 13.12 8.74
CA TYR A 337 -5.01 11.79 9.37
C TYR A 337 -3.62 11.19 9.08
N TRP A 338 -3.13 11.41 7.84
CA TRP A 338 -1.84 10.99 7.36
C TRP A 338 -0.65 11.61 8.08
N SER A 339 -0.81 12.69 8.85
CA SER A 339 0.28 13.37 9.57
C SER A 339 1.05 12.46 10.53
N THR A 340 0.44 11.35 10.91
CA THR A 340 1.02 10.31 11.78
C THR A 340 1.63 9.15 11.01
N HIS A 341 1.62 9.19 9.68
CA HIS A 341 2.07 8.11 8.82
C HIS A 341 3.49 8.38 8.33
N LEU A 342 4.25 7.32 8.14
CA LEU A 342 5.52 7.29 7.42
C LEU A 342 5.56 6.07 6.51
N ALA A 343 6.30 6.15 5.41
CA ALA A 343 6.68 4.98 4.65
C ALA A 343 8.16 5.06 4.23
N PHE A 344 8.87 3.95 4.41
CA PHE A 344 10.16 3.67 3.80
C PHE A 344 9.92 2.60 2.75
N ALA A 345 9.65 3.01 1.52
CA ALA A 345 9.23 2.10 0.46
C ALA A 345 9.93 2.47 -0.84
N TYR A 346 9.43 1.95 -1.95
CA TYR A 346 9.99 2.21 -3.27
C TYR A 346 9.03 3.02 -4.12
N ASP A 347 9.56 3.71 -5.10
CA ASP A 347 8.76 4.48 -6.04
C ASP A 347 7.75 3.60 -6.81
N GLY A 348 6.54 4.11 -6.95
CA GLY A 348 5.41 3.39 -7.53
C GLY A 348 5.53 3.16 -9.05
N LEU A 349 6.40 3.89 -9.76
CA LEU A 349 6.64 3.68 -11.20
C LEU A 349 7.97 2.97 -11.47
N ASP A 350 8.99 3.24 -10.66
CA ASP A 350 10.29 2.58 -10.72
C ASP A 350 10.77 2.13 -9.32
N PRO A 351 10.54 0.85 -8.94
CA PRO A 351 10.83 0.38 -7.60
C PRO A 351 12.33 0.26 -7.30
N SER A 352 13.22 0.68 -8.22
CA SER A 352 14.64 0.80 -7.92
C SER A 352 14.98 2.03 -7.08
N LEU A 353 14.11 3.04 -7.03
CA LEU A 353 14.30 4.25 -6.25
C LEU A 353 13.62 4.12 -4.87
N ILE A 354 14.39 4.34 -3.80
CA ILE A 354 13.90 4.37 -2.42
C ILE A 354 13.23 5.71 -2.16
N ILE A 355 12.01 5.65 -1.63
CA ILE A 355 11.22 6.81 -1.24
C ILE A 355 11.00 6.79 0.27
N VAL A 356 11.32 7.93 0.90
CA VAL A 356 10.89 8.27 2.25
C VAL A 356 9.69 9.19 2.13
N SER A 357 8.52 8.67 2.47
CA SER A 357 7.24 9.39 2.43
C SER A 357 6.84 9.79 3.84
N LEU A 358 6.63 11.09 4.05
CA LEU A 358 6.41 11.68 5.36
C LEU A 358 5.03 12.33 5.40
N GLY A 359 4.24 11.99 6.41
CA GLY A 359 2.96 12.63 6.65
C GLY A 359 3.05 14.04 7.23
N ASP A 360 4.13 14.32 7.95
CA ASP A 360 4.44 15.63 8.53
C ASP A 360 5.93 15.94 8.36
N TYR A 361 6.20 16.86 7.44
CA TYR A 361 7.50 17.47 7.20
C TYR A 361 7.35 18.98 7.28
N ASN A 362 7.46 19.53 8.49
CA ASN A 362 7.12 20.93 8.81
C ASN A 362 5.65 21.30 8.49
N GLY A 363 4.71 20.39 8.81
CA GLY A 363 3.28 20.60 8.66
C GLY A 363 2.72 20.16 7.31
N GLU A 364 3.56 19.66 6.39
CA GLU A 364 3.16 19.23 5.06
C GLU A 364 3.49 17.76 4.83
N ALA A 365 2.61 17.04 4.14
CA ALA A 365 2.94 15.69 3.69
C ALA A 365 3.85 15.78 2.46
N THR A 366 4.98 15.07 2.46
CA THR A 366 6.00 15.21 1.40
C THR A 366 6.76 13.91 1.18
N GLN A 367 7.08 13.64 -0.08
CA GLN A 367 7.83 12.47 -0.53
C GLN A 367 9.22 12.87 -1.02
N PHE A 368 10.21 12.09 -0.65
CA PHE A 368 11.61 12.33 -1.00
C PHE A 368 12.27 11.05 -1.48
N ALA A 369 13.21 11.17 -2.42
CA ALA A 369 14.16 10.10 -2.64
C ALA A 369 15.28 10.14 -1.60
N VAL A 370 15.92 8.99 -1.40
CA VAL A 370 17.13 8.87 -0.60
C VAL A 370 18.34 9.23 -1.43
N LYS A 371 19.19 10.14 -0.94
CA LYS A 371 20.44 10.50 -1.61
C LYS A 371 21.35 9.28 -1.82
N ASN A 372 21.88 9.12 -3.03
CA ASN A 372 22.66 7.95 -3.47
C ASN A 372 21.90 6.61 -3.37
N ASN A 373 20.60 6.65 -3.07
CA ASN A 373 19.72 5.48 -2.97
C ASN A 373 20.21 4.40 -1.99
N ILE A 374 20.82 4.79 -0.86
CA ILE A 374 21.35 3.87 0.16
C ILE A 374 21.23 4.43 1.60
N PRO A 375 21.26 3.57 2.64
CA PRO A 375 21.09 2.11 2.55
C PRO A 375 19.67 1.70 2.16
N ASP A 376 19.49 0.51 1.60
CA ASP A 376 18.16 -0.01 1.30
C ASP A 376 17.39 -0.32 2.60
N PRO A 377 16.18 0.22 2.82
CA PRO A 377 15.43 -0.01 4.04
C PRO A 377 15.06 -1.49 4.27
N GLN A 378 15.09 -2.34 3.24
CA GLN A 378 14.87 -3.78 3.44
C GLN A 378 16.04 -4.49 4.12
N ASP A 379 17.24 -3.89 4.04
CA ASP A 379 18.43 -4.44 4.66
C ASP A 379 18.61 -3.94 6.09
N VAL A 380 18.05 -2.78 6.43
CA VAL A 380 18.16 -2.15 7.76
C VAL A 380 17.36 -2.88 8.82
N ASP A 381 18.00 -3.22 9.95
CA ASP A 381 17.38 -3.77 11.15
C ASP A 381 17.91 -3.16 12.46
N SER A 382 17.51 -3.73 13.60
CA SER A 382 17.90 -3.25 14.94
C SER A 382 19.41 -3.26 15.20
N SER A 383 20.19 -4.08 14.47
CA SER A 383 21.63 -4.17 14.65
C SER A 383 22.41 -3.02 14.00
N ASP A 384 21.81 -2.31 13.04
CA ASP A 384 22.44 -1.18 12.34
C ASP A 384 22.48 0.10 13.19
N GLY A 385 21.67 0.18 14.24
CA GLY A 385 21.60 1.36 15.10
C GLY A 385 21.00 2.58 14.39
N LEU A 386 21.64 3.74 14.56
CA LEU A 386 21.14 5.01 14.02
C LEU A 386 21.47 5.15 12.53
N ILE A 387 20.43 5.17 11.69
CA ILE A 387 20.52 5.48 10.26
C ILE A 387 20.19 6.95 10.00
N LYS A 388 20.92 7.55 9.06
CA LYS A 388 20.66 8.89 8.55
C LYS A 388 20.36 8.81 7.05
N TYR A 389 19.18 9.25 6.65
CA TYR A 389 18.86 9.42 5.24
C TYR A 389 18.85 10.90 4.88
N GLU A 390 19.78 11.32 4.02
CA GLU A 390 19.67 12.63 3.37
C GLU A 390 18.57 12.54 2.31
N LEU A 391 17.64 13.49 2.37
CA LEU A 391 16.46 13.56 1.52
C LEU A 391 16.73 14.48 0.33
N VAL A 392 16.32 14.05 -0.85
CA VAL A 392 16.45 14.80 -2.10
C VAL A 392 15.14 14.81 -2.87
N SER A 393 14.95 15.80 -3.74
CA SER A 393 13.87 15.74 -4.73
C SER A 393 14.17 14.64 -5.76
N PHE A 394 13.17 14.17 -6.47
CA PHE A 394 13.35 13.17 -7.52
C PHE A 394 12.59 13.55 -8.79
N SER A 395 12.91 12.84 -9.85
CA SER A 395 12.29 13.03 -11.15
C SER A 395 12.30 11.77 -11.97
N TYR A 396 11.53 11.82 -13.04
CA TYR A 396 11.23 10.71 -13.91
C TYR A 396 11.85 10.98 -15.28
N THR A 397 12.62 10.03 -15.80
CA THR A 397 13.19 10.09 -17.16
C THR A 397 12.38 9.20 -18.11
N THR A 398 11.91 9.81 -19.21
CA THR A 398 11.14 9.15 -20.26
C THR A 398 12.03 8.32 -21.19
N GLU A 399 11.42 7.52 -22.06
CA GLU A 399 12.15 6.81 -23.13
C GLU A 399 12.88 7.73 -24.12
N SER A 400 12.42 8.98 -24.28
CA SER A 400 13.13 10.00 -25.09
C SER A 400 14.36 10.57 -24.38
N GLY A 401 14.59 10.24 -23.10
CA GLY A 401 15.65 10.79 -22.27
C GLY A 401 15.34 12.16 -21.66
N GLU A 402 14.09 12.61 -21.76
CA GLU A 402 13.64 13.88 -21.21
C GLU A 402 13.04 13.69 -19.81
N ARG A 403 12.93 14.78 -19.05
CA ARG A 403 12.19 14.77 -17.79
C ARG A 403 10.69 14.66 -18.10
N TRP A 404 10.00 13.72 -17.46
CA TRP A 404 8.55 13.58 -17.62
C TRP A 404 7.79 14.78 -17.05
N ASP A 405 6.75 15.20 -17.76
CA ASP A 405 5.90 16.33 -17.42
C ASP A 405 4.75 15.97 -16.46
N GLY A 406 4.53 14.68 -16.22
CA GLY A 406 3.42 14.15 -15.41
C GLY A 406 2.04 14.36 -16.04
N LYS A 407 1.96 14.65 -17.35
CA LYS A 407 0.71 15.04 -18.04
C LYS A 407 0.47 14.33 -19.35
N SER A 408 1.54 13.91 -20.02
CA SER A 408 1.47 13.23 -21.32
C SER A 408 1.91 11.78 -21.18
N PHE A 409 1.24 10.87 -21.88
CA PHE A 409 1.65 9.47 -21.84
C PHE A 409 3.06 9.28 -22.40
N THR A 410 3.86 8.53 -21.64
CA THR A 410 5.18 8.08 -22.04
C THR A 410 5.53 6.79 -21.30
N LYS A 411 6.44 6.00 -21.87
CA LYS A 411 7.01 4.86 -21.17
C LYS A 411 8.12 5.33 -20.26
N MET A 412 7.93 5.10 -18.96
CA MET A 412 8.91 5.45 -17.96
C MET A 412 10.10 4.49 -17.99
N ILE A 413 11.32 5.03 -18.05
CA ILE A 413 12.55 4.24 -18.02
C ILE A 413 13.10 4.13 -16.62
N LYS A 414 13.17 5.26 -15.92
CA LYS A 414 13.71 5.31 -14.56
C LYS A 414 13.23 6.52 -13.75
N ALA A 415 13.29 6.38 -12.44
CA ALA A 415 13.22 7.48 -11.49
C ALA A 415 14.60 7.72 -10.86
N ASP A 416 14.99 8.97 -10.67
CA ASP A 416 16.29 9.33 -10.09
C ASP A 416 16.13 10.45 -9.04
N GLY A 417 16.86 10.33 -7.93
CA GLY A 417 17.06 11.39 -6.95
C GLY A 417 18.02 12.47 -7.46
N ASN A 418 17.78 13.72 -7.10
CA ASN A 418 18.68 14.84 -7.34
C ASN A 418 19.70 14.96 -6.20
N ASP A 419 20.72 14.10 -6.25
CA ASP A 419 21.74 13.97 -5.19
C ASP A 419 22.56 15.24 -4.93
N GLU A 420 22.54 16.20 -5.85
CA GLU A 420 23.22 17.48 -5.72
C GLU A 420 22.52 18.43 -4.73
N GLN A 421 21.22 18.23 -4.47
CA GLN A 421 20.41 19.15 -3.67
C GLN A 421 19.70 18.44 -2.52
N VAL A 422 20.38 18.38 -1.37
CA VAL A 422 19.79 17.91 -0.10
C VAL A 422 18.77 18.91 0.41
N THR A 423 17.55 18.44 0.66
CA THR A 423 16.42 19.24 1.17
C THR A 423 16.20 19.05 2.67
N GLY A 424 16.75 17.98 3.24
CA GLY A 424 16.71 17.68 4.67
C GLY A 424 17.39 16.36 4.99
N VAL A 425 17.34 15.97 6.26
CA VAL A 425 17.78 14.64 6.71
C VAL A 425 16.76 14.08 7.68
N VAL A 426 16.54 12.77 7.64
CA VAL A 426 15.81 12.06 8.68
C VAL A 426 16.77 11.17 9.45
N LEU A 427 16.55 11.10 10.76
CA LEU A 427 17.13 10.10 11.62
C LEU A 427 16.10 9.00 11.85
N VAL A 428 16.53 7.76 11.73
CA VAL A 428 15.70 6.60 12.05
C VAL A 428 16.53 5.53 12.74
N GLN A 429 15.96 4.89 13.74
CA GLN A 429 16.58 3.77 14.45
C GLN A 429 15.53 2.71 14.71
N MET A 430 15.78 1.49 14.24
CA MET A 430 15.04 0.31 14.65
C MET A 430 15.34 0.03 16.13
N LEU A 431 14.32 0.10 16.97
CA LEU A 431 14.42 -0.23 18.40
C LEU A 431 14.11 -1.71 18.62
N GLU A 432 13.08 -2.20 17.92
CA GLU A 432 12.59 -3.58 17.93
C GLU A 432 12.04 -3.90 16.52
N ASN A 433 11.63 -5.15 16.27
CA ASN A 433 11.19 -5.59 14.94
C ASN A 433 10.07 -4.74 14.31
N ARG A 434 9.21 -4.17 15.15
CA ARG A 434 8.04 -3.36 14.74
C ARG A 434 7.97 -2.04 15.49
N LYS A 435 9.13 -1.51 15.91
CA LYS A 435 9.21 -0.24 16.63
C LYS A 435 10.42 0.56 16.20
N ILE A 436 10.19 1.80 15.75
CA ILE A 436 11.25 2.73 15.37
C ILE A 436 11.20 4.01 16.17
N LYS A 437 12.36 4.65 16.33
CA LYS A 437 12.49 6.05 16.71
C LYS A 437 12.80 6.87 15.46
N PHE A 438 12.07 7.98 15.26
CA PHE A 438 12.17 8.78 14.05
C PHE A 438 12.16 10.29 14.35
N GLU A 439 12.93 11.05 13.58
CA GLU A 439 12.87 12.52 13.56
C GLU A 439 13.33 13.08 12.21
N SER A 440 12.60 14.07 11.68
CA SER A 440 12.97 14.81 10.48
C SER A 440 13.62 16.16 10.80
N PHE A 441 14.63 16.53 10.03
CA PHE A 441 15.37 17.80 10.16
C PHE A 441 15.39 18.56 8.82
N PRO A 442 14.35 19.37 8.55
CA PRO A 442 14.26 20.11 7.29
C PRO A 442 15.39 21.11 7.09
N GLY A 443 15.92 21.18 5.86
CA GLY A 443 17.01 22.08 5.48
C GLY A 443 18.36 21.76 6.11
N LYS A 444 18.52 20.58 6.73
CA LYS A 444 19.78 20.10 7.29
C LYS A 444 20.39 19.00 6.42
N THR A 445 21.71 18.87 6.53
CA THR A 445 22.48 17.74 5.98
C THR A 445 22.84 16.75 7.09
N ALA A 446 23.25 15.54 6.73
CA ALA A 446 23.67 14.51 7.68
C ALA A 446 24.85 14.94 8.57
N SER A 447 25.71 15.85 8.09
CA SER A 447 26.83 16.42 8.85
C SER A 447 26.40 17.39 9.96
N GLN A 448 25.20 17.93 9.88
CA GLN A 448 24.67 18.94 10.81
C GLN A 448 23.79 18.34 11.92
N VAL A 449 23.48 17.05 11.84
CA VAL A 449 22.58 16.36 12.76
C VAL A 449 23.28 15.11 13.27
N ASN A 450 23.53 15.04 14.57
CA ASN A 450 24.31 13.94 15.16
C ASN A 450 23.47 12.93 15.92
N GLU A 451 22.36 13.37 16.51
CA GLU A 451 21.54 12.59 17.42
C GLU A 451 20.08 13.05 17.35
N PHE A 452 19.18 12.20 17.84
CA PHE A 452 17.79 12.58 18.08
C PHE A 452 17.70 13.71 19.11
N THR A 453 16.73 14.60 18.91
CA THR A 453 16.35 15.59 19.91
C THR A 453 15.18 15.08 20.76
N VAL A 454 14.70 15.94 21.66
CA VAL A 454 13.48 15.69 22.44
C VAL A 454 12.20 15.65 21.58
N LYS A 455 12.28 16.03 20.30
CA LYS A 455 11.15 15.98 19.36
C LYS A 455 11.01 14.65 18.64
N ALA A 456 11.98 13.75 18.78
CA ALA A 456 11.90 12.43 18.19
C ALA A 456 10.67 11.69 18.68
N LYS A 457 9.98 11.04 17.75
CA LYS A 457 8.74 10.30 17.98
C LYS A 457 9.01 8.80 17.85
N ILE A 458 8.11 8.02 18.43
CA ILE A 458 8.08 6.57 18.27
C ILE A 458 7.01 6.22 17.25
N TYR A 459 7.33 5.30 16.35
CA TYR A 459 6.40 4.72 15.40
C TYR A 459 6.39 3.20 15.54
N GLU A 460 5.24 2.61 15.26
CA GLU A 460 4.97 1.19 15.31
C GLU A 460 4.22 0.73 14.05
N ARG A 461 4.04 -0.58 13.92
CA ARG A 461 3.14 -1.17 12.95
C ARG A 461 2.46 -2.41 13.51
#